data_AF-Q2FL74-F1
#
_entry.id   AF-Q2FL74-F1
#
_cell.length_a   1.000
_cell.length_b   1.000
_cell.length_c   1.000
_cell.angle_alpha   90.00
_cell.angle_beta   90.00
_cell.angle_gamma   90.00
#
_symmetry.space_group_name_H-M   'P 1'
#
loop_
_entity.id
_entity.type
_entity.pdbx_description
1 polymer ?
#
loop_
_entity_poly.entity_id
_entity_poly.type
_entity_poly.pdbx_seq_one_letter_code
_entity_poly.pdbx_strand_id
1 'polypeptide(L)'
;MDMIDMNQKAWEIAASAMIRKGKEIECYSTGQVRFFFEQARSSRFEHIIKEQQDRYSPQPSDGRGGNDPKVIDEMKIRKGIHKKVGSEVISAMKDLSARDRMRFVQYLLWNIRIIEQLRGDESKIRQILRAEQVRNPDAVLEKIPKPKFQQSCKVSGRR
;
A
#
# COMPACT_ATOMS: atom_id res chain seq x y z
N MET A 1 0.16 -18.20 -11.37
CA MET A 1 0.38 -16.76 -11.63
C MET A 1 1.73 -16.62 -12.31
N ASP A 2 1.80 -15.99 -13.47
CA ASP A 2 3.09 -15.72 -14.12
C ASP A 2 3.80 -14.50 -13.48
N MET A 3 5.02 -14.18 -13.92
CA MET A 3 5.78 -13.06 -13.35
C MET A 3 5.13 -11.68 -13.63
N ILE A 4 4.44 -11.53 -14.76
CA ILE A 4 3.80 -10.27 -15.15
C ILE A 4 2.58 -10.03 -14.26
N ASP A 5 1.74 -11.05 -14.07
CA ASP A 5 0.60 -11.03 -13.17
C ASP A 5 1.04 -10.75 -11.73
N MET A 6 2.15 -11.36 -11.30
CA MET A 6 2.72 -11.16 -9.97
C MET A 6 3.16 -9.71 -9.76
N ASN A 7 3.87 -9.13 -10.73
CA ASN A 7 4.31 -7.74 -10.63
C ASN A 7 3.13 -6.77 -10.68
N GLN A 8 2.16 -7.00 -11.57
CA GLN A 8 0.90 -6.24 -11.64
C GLN A 8 0.20 -6.24 -10.27
N LYS A 9 0.05 -7.43 -9.66
CA LYS A 9 -0.61 -7.55 -8.37
C LYS A 9 0.17 -6.89 -7.24
N ALA A 10 1.50 -7.00 -7.26
CA ALA A 10 2.37 -6.34 -6.30
C ALA A 10 2.22 -4.81 -6.38
N TRP A 11 2.16 -4.23 -7.58
CA TRP A 11 1.90 -2.80 -7.77
C TRP A 11 0.55 -2.34 -7.22
N GLU A 12 -0.52 -3.10 -7.49
CA GLU A 12 -1.86 -2.78 -6.99
C GLU A 12 -1.95 -2.76 -5.47
N ILE A 13 -1.28 -3.72 -4.83
CA ILE A 13 -1.24 -3.86 -3.37
C ILE A 13 -0.33 -2.77 -2.78
N ALA A 14 0.83 -2.51 -3.40
CA ALA A 14 1.73 -1.44 -3.00
C ALA A 14 1.03 -0.09 -3.00
N ALA A 15 0.31 0.24 -4.07
CA ALA A 15 -0.46 1.47 -4.16
C ALA A 15 -1.58 1.54 -3.11
N SER A 16 -2.28 0.43 -2.86
CA SER A 16 -3.32 0.37 -1.80
C SER A 16 -2.77 0.47 -0.38
N ALA A 17 -1.48 0.16 -0.18
CA ALA A 17 -0.81 0.26 1.11
C ALA A 17 -0.36 1.69 1.44
N MET A 18 -0.46 2.63 0.49
CA MET A 18 0.00 4.00 0.69
C MET A 18 -1.01 4.84 1.47
N ILE A 19 -0.49 5.65 2.38
CA ILE A 19 -1.24 6.69 3.10
C ILE A 19 -0.54 8.03 2.92
N ARG A 20 -1.30 9.09 3.17
CA ARG A 20 -0.74 10.43 3.26
C ARG A 20 -0.43 10.78 4.71
N LYS A 21 0.79 11.24 4.96
CA LYS A 21 1.21 11.86 6.23
C LYS A 21 1.69 13.29 5.96
N GLY A 22 0.82 14.26 6.23
CA GLY A 22 1.09 15.66 5.92
C GLY A 22 1.33 15.90 4.43
N LYS A 23 2.57 16.24 4.06
CA LYS A 23 2.98 16.47 2.67
C LYS A 23 3.57 15.22 1.99
N GLU A 24 3.81 14.16 2.75
CA GLU A 24 4.49 12.96 2.26
C GLU A 24 3.51 11.80 2.04
N ILE A 25 3.92 10.88 1.17
CA ILE A 25 3.29 9.57 1.02
C ILE A 25 4.20 8.55 1.69
N GLU A 26 3.61 7.74 2.57
CA GLU A 26 4.29 6.66 3.28
C GLU A 26 3.44 5.38 3.21
N CYS A 27 4.07 4.23 3.38
CA CYS A 27 3.34 3.00 3.67
C CYS A 27 2.56 3.12 4.99
N TYR A 28 1.33 2.58 5.03
CA TYR A 28 0.49 2.61 6.24
C TYR A 28 1.19 2.04 7.48
N SER A 29 2.06 1.04 7.26
CA SER A 29 2.96 0.50 8.27
C SER A 29 4.05 -0.37 7.62
N THR A 30 5.28 0.14 7.59
CA THR A 30 6.47 -0.61 7.14
C THR A 30 6.66 -1.91 7.92
N GLY A 31 6.41 -1.89 9.24
CA GLY A 31 6.53 -3.07 10.10
C GLY A 31 5.56 -4.19 9.71
N GLN A 32 4.29 -3.86 9.42
CA GLN A 32 3.31 -4.87 9.00
C GLN A 32 3.61 -5.45 7.61
N VAL A 33 4.07 -4.61 6.67
CA VAL A 33 4.47 -5.11 5.35
C VAL A 33 5.69 -6.04 5.46
N ARG A 34 6.68 -5.69 6.28
CA ARG A 34 7.83 -6.55 6.55
C ARG A 34 7.42 -7.86 7.22
N PHE A 35 6.46 -7.82 8.15
CA PHE A 35 5.90 -9.03 8.74
C PHE A 35 5.32 -9.97 7.68
N PHE A 36 4.55 -9.46 6.70
CA PHE A 36 4.03 -10.29 5.61
C PHE A 36 5.15 -10.94 4.79
N PHE A 37 6.23 -10.21 4.53
CA PHE A 37 7.43 -10.74 3.87
C PHE A 37 8.05 -11.89 4.66
N GLU A 38 8.20 -11.74 5.98
CA GLU A 38 8.76 -12.78 6.85
C GLU A 38 7.91 -14.05 6.84
N GLN A 39 6.59 -13.92 6.67
CA GLN A 39 5.68 -15.06 6.57
C GLN A 39 5.63 -15.72 5.19
N ALA A 40 6.20 -15.12 4.13
CA ALA A 40 6.08 -15.63 2.77
C ALA A 40 6.65 -17.05 2.58
N ARG A 41 7.63 -17.45 3.42
CA ARG A 41 8.20 -18.82 3.43
C ARG A 41 7.39 -19.82 4.26
N SER A 42 6.58 -19.35 5.18
CA SER A 42 5.84 -20.20 6.12
C SER A 42 4.75 -20.98 5.40
N SER A 43 4.59 -22.27 5.70
CA SER A 43 3.43 -23.05 5.24
C SER A 43 2.12 -22.60 5.90
N ARG A 44 2.20 -21.92 7.05
CA ARG A 44 1.04 -21.42 7.83
C ARG A 44 0.77 -19.93 7.61
N PHE A 45 1.34 -19.33 6.57
CA PHE A 45 1.28 -17.88 6.36
C PHE A 45 -0.15 -17.31 6.41
N GLU A 46 -1.15 -18.02 5.85
CA GLU A 46 -2.53 -17.53 5.85
C GLU A 46 -3.07 -17.30 7.25
N HIS A 47 -2.87 -18.29 8.13
CA HIS A 47 -3.32 -18.23 9.51
C HIS A 47 -2.59 -17.11 10.26
N ILE A 48 -1.27 -17.05 10.12
CA ILE A 48 -0.42 -16.08 10.81
C ILE A 48 -0.76 -14.64 10.40
N ILE A 49 -0.97 -14.41 9.09
CA ILE A 49 -1.35 -13.09 8.59
C ILE A 49 -2.75 -12.71 9.09
N LYS A 50 -3.74 -13.60 9.07
CA LYS A 50 -5.08 -13.33 9.60
C LYS A 50 -5.05 -12.96 11.09
N GLU A 51 -4.31 -13.73 11.89
CA GLU A 51 -4.14 -13.46 13.32
C GLU A 51 -3.50 -12.09 13.57
N GLN A 52 -2.50 -11.73 12.76
CA GLN A 52 -1.88 -10.42 12.82
C GLN A 52 -2.85 -9.29 12.43
N GLN A 53 -3.73 -9.52 11.45
CA GLN A 53 -4.76 -8.55 11.05
C GLN A 53 -5.72 -8.20 12.19
N ASP A 54 -6.12 -9.19 12.97
CA ASP A 54 -7.04 -8.98 14.09
C ASP A 54 -6.37 -8.27 15.26
N ARG A 55 -5.07 -8.52 15.47
CA ARG A 55 -4.26 -7.92 16.54
C ARG A 55 -3.69 -6.55 16.21
N TYR A 56 -3.78 -6.11 14.95
CA TYR A 56 -3.19 -4.84 14.55
C TYR A 56 -3.86 -3.65 15.24
N SER A 57 -3.05 -2.95 16.03
CA SER A 57 -3.40 -1.72 16.73
C SER A 57 -2.42 -0.62 16.32
N PRO A 58 -2.76 0.23 15.31
CA PRO A 58 -1.88 1.30 14.86
C PRO A 58 -1.68 2.32 15.99
N GLN A 59 -0.49 2.91 16.08
CA GLN A 59 -0.23 4.02 16.99
C GLN A 59 -0.44 5.37 16.29
N PRO A 60 -0.87 6.43 17.01
CA PRO A 60 -0.94 7.79 16.48
C PRO A 60 0.42 8.23 15.93
N SER A 61 0.42 8.87 14.77
CA SER A 61 1.65 9.16 14.02
C SER A 61 2.43 10.39 14.53
N ASP A 62 1.86 11.12 15.50
CA ASP A 62 2.37 12.38 16.05
C ASP A 62 2.27 12.46 17.59
N GLY A 63 2.09 11.32 18.27
CA GLY A 63 2.05 11.26 19.73
C GLY A 63 0.80 11.89 20.37
N ARG A 64 -0.17 12.36 19.58
CA ARG A 64 -1.47 12.78 20.09
C ARG A 64 -2.19 11.62 20.77
N GLY A 65 -2.86 11.90 21.89
CA GLY A 65 -3.61 10.91 22.64
C GLY A 65 -4.76 10.32 21.81
N GLY A 66 -5.03 9.02 21.98
CA GLY A 66 -6.04 8.27 21.23
C GLY A 66 -7.51 8.70 21.42
N ASN A 67 -7.76 9.79 22.15
CA ASN A 67 -9.09 10.35 22.37
C ASN A 67 -9.43 11.48 21.37
N ASP A 68 -8.49 11.96 20.55
CA ASP A 68 -8.78 12.92 19.47
C ASP A 68 -9.58 12.21 18.35
N PRO A 69 -10.80 12.65 18.00
CA PRO A 69 -11.60 12.05 16.93
C PRO A 69 -10.84 11.91 15.60
N LYS A 70 -9.97 12.86 15.25
CA LYS A 70 -9.17 12.81 14.02
C LYS A 70 -8.13 11.69 14.07
N VAL A 71 -7.55 11.44 15.24
CA VAL A 71 -6.59 10.35 15.47
C VAL A 71 -7.32 9.00 15.41
N ILE A 72 -8.51 8.91 16.01
CA ILE A 72 -9.35 7.71 15.95
C ILE A 72 -9.69 7.36 14.49
N ASP A 73 -10.08 8.34 13.69
CA ASP A 73 -10.42 8.11 12.28
C ASP A 73 -9.19 7.74 11.44
N GLU A 74 -8.03 8.36 11.70
CA GLU A 74 -6.76 7.94 11.08
C GLU A 74 -6.42 6.48 11.43
N MET A 75 -6.56 6.09 12.70
CA MET A 75 -6.32 4.72 13.15
C MET A 75 -7.30 3.72 12.51
N LYS A 76 -8.59 4.09 12.38
CA LYS A 76 -9.58 3.27 11.65
C LYS A 76 -9.19 3.08 10.19
N ILE A 77 -8.75 4.13 9.50
CA ILE A 77 -8.28 4.06 8.12
C ILE A 77 -7.07 3.13 8.01
N ARG A 78 -6.05 3.30 8.87
CA ARG A 78 -4.87 2.42 8.90
C ARG A 78 -5.24 0.96 9.14
N LYS A 79 -6.16 0.69 10.07
CA LYS A 79 -6.67 -0.66 10.34
C LYS A 79 -7.42 -1.25 9.14
N GLY A 80 -8.24 -0.44 8.47
CA GLY A 80 -8.93 -0.83 7.23
C GLY A 80 -7.96 -1.19 6.11
N ILE A 81 -6.94 -0.36 5.88
CA ILE A 81 -5.87 -0.61 4.90
C ILE A 81 -5.12 -1.89 5.25
N HIS A 82 -4.73 -2.08 6.51
CA HIS A 82 -4.04 -3.29 6.97
C HIS A 82 -4.86 -4.56 6.69
N LYS A 83 -6.17 -4.53 6.98
CA LYS A 83 -7.07 -5.65 6.69
C LYS A 83 -7.18 -5.90 5.19
N LYS A 84 -7.32 -4.87 4.37
CA LYS A 84 -7.36 -5.01 2.91
C LYS A 84 -6.06 -5.59 2.36
N VAL A 85 -4.93 -4.98 2.68
CA VAL A 85 -3.60 -5.36 2.19
C VAL A 85 -3.27 -6.80 2.60
N GLY A 86 -3.48 -7.18 3.86
CA GLY A 86 -3.19 -8.55 4.30
C GLY A 86 -4.08 -9.59 3.60
N SER A 87 -5.35 -9.28 3.31
CA SER A 87 -6.22 -10.18 2.55
C SER A 87 -5.80 -10.31 1.09
N GLU A 88 -5.39 -9.21 0.44
CA GLU A 88 -4.87 -9.23 -0.93
C GLU A 88 -3.54 -9.99 -1.02
N VAL A 89 -2.65 -9.83 -0.02
CA VAL A 89 -1.38 -10.57 0.09
C VAL A 89 -1.63 -12.06 0.28
N ILE A 90 -2.55 -12.46 1.17
CA ILE A 90 -2.95 -13.86 1.33
C ILE A 90 -3.47 -14.42 0.00
N SER A 91 -4.39 -13.71 -0.64
CA SER A 91 -4.99 -14.14 -1.90
C SER A 91 -3.95 -14.29 -3.01
N ALA A 92 -2.95 -13.40 -3.07
CA ALA A 92 -1.87 -13.50 -4.06
C ALA A 92 -0.93 -14.68 -3.78
N MET A 93 -0.72 -15.04 -2.51
CA MET A 93 0.23 -16.08 -2.11
C MET A 93 -0.36 -17.49 -2.05
N LYS A 94 -1.69 -17.64 -1.91
CA LYS A 94 -2.39 -18.92 -1.68
C LYS A 94 -2.00 -20.04 -2.63
N ASP A 95 -1.92 -19.73 -3.92
CA ASP A 95 -1.65 -20.73 -4.95
C ASP A 95 -0.19 -20.69 -5.45
N LEU A 96 0.70 -20.02 -4.71
CA LEU A 96 2.10 -19.86 -5.07
C LEU A 96 3.02 -20.79 -4.28
N SER A 97 4.04 -21.31 -4.97
CA SER A 97 5.16 -22.00 -4.33
C SER A 97 5.86 -21.07 -3.33
N ALA A 98 6.56 -21.63 -2.33
CA ALA A 98 7.32 -20.79 -1.39
C ALA A 98 8.33 -19.87 -2.10
N ARG A 99 8.93 -20.33 -3.20
CA ARG A 99 9.84 -19.53 -4.04
C ARG A 99 9.11 -18.36 -4.70
N ASP A 100 7.93 -18.60 -5.25
CA ASP A 100 7.18 -17.56 -5.95
C ASP A 100 6.49 -16.59 -4.99
N ARG A 101 6.09 -17.05 -3.81
CA ARG A 101 5.67 -16.17 -2.70
C ARG A 101 6.77 -15.20 -2.33
N MET A 102 8.02 -15.68 -2.20
CA MET A 102 9.18 -14.83 -1.93
C MET A 102 9.40 -13.77 -3.02
N ARG A 103 9.29 -14.14 -4.30
CA ARG A 103 9.39 -13.20 -5.42
C ARG A 103 8.29 -12.15 -5.37
N PHE A 104 7.05 -12.58 -5.12
CA PHE A 104 5.90 -11.68 -5.01
C PHE A 104 6.10 -10.65 -3.90
N VAL A 105 6.50 -11.06 -2.70
CA VAL A 105 6.72 -10.11 -1.59
C VAL A 105 7.95 -9.22 -1.81
N GLN A 106 8.94 -9.66 -2.57
CA GLN A 106 10.07 -8.81 -3.00
C GLN A 106 9.61 -7.71 -3.95
N TYR A 107 8.79 -8.02 -4.96
CA TYR A 107 8.17 -7.01 -5.81
C TYR A 107 7.32 -6.04 -4.98
N LEU A 108 6.50 -6.55 -4.05
CA LEU A 108 5.68 -5.70 -3.19
C LEU A 108 6.52 -4.70 -2.38
N LEU A 109 7.59 -5.16 -1.72
CA LEU A 109 8.49 -4.28 -0.96
C LEU A 109 9.18 -3.25 -1.84
N TRP A 110 9.65 -3.67 -3.02
CA TRP A 110 10.31 -2.80 -3.98
C TRP A 110 9.37 -1.71 -4.49
N ASN A 111 8.16 -2.09 -4.86
CA ASN A 111 7.16 -1.16 -5.41
C ASN A 111 6.69 -0.15 -4.36
N ILE A 112 6.51 -0.60 -3.10
CA ILE A 112 6.26 0.32 -1.96
C ILE A 112 7.40 1.34 -1.84
N ARG A 113 8.65 0.87 -1.88
CA ARG A 113 9.82 1.74 -1.74
C ARG A 113 9.92 2.76 -2.88
N ILE A 114 9.62 2.37 -4.11
CA ILE A 114 9.57 3.28 -5.26
C ILE A 114 8.54 4.38 -5.02
N ILE A 115 7.31 4.04 -4.61
CA ILE A 115 6.25 5.04 -4.42
C ILE A 115 6.65 6.04 -3.33
N GLU A 116 7.21 5.57 -2.22
CA GLU A 116 7.72 6.41 -1.13
C GLU A 116 8.84 7.34 -1.61
N GLN A 117 9.84 6.82 -2.32
CA GLN A 117 10.99 7.60 -2.82
C GLN A 117 10.56 8.67 -3.82
N LEU A 118 9.59 8.36 -4.67
CA LEU A 118 9.00 9.31 -5.62
C LEU A 118 7.95 10.22 -4.99
N ARG A 119 7.67 10.07 -3.68
CA ARG A 119 6.70 10.86 -2.93
C ARG A 119 5.31 10.89 -3.58
N GLY A 120 4.94 9.82 -4.29
CA GLY A 120 3.68 9.78 -5.05
C GLY A 120 3.64 10.62 -6.33
N ASP A 121 4.77 11.03 -6.89
CA ASP A 121 4.83 11.74 -8.17
C ASP A 121 4.23 10.86 -9.29
N GLU A 122 2.98 11.18 -9.67
CA GLU A 122 2.20 10.39 -10.61
C GLU A 122 2.92 10.23 -11.96
N SER A 123 3.59 11.28 -12.44
CA SER A 123 4.26 11.26 -13.74
C SER A 123 5.45 10.30 -13.73
N LYS A 124 6.28 10.37 -12.67
CA LYS A 124 7.44 9.47 -12.53
C LYS A 124 7.02 8.03 -12.26
N ILE A 125 6.03 7.81 -11.41
CA ILE A 125 5.51 6.46 -11.15
C ILE A 125 4.92 5.87 -12.43
N ARG A 126 4.16 6.65 -13.21
CA ARG A 126 3.62 6.23 -14.52
C ARG A 126 4.71 5.79 -15.50
N GLN A 127 5.84 6.50 -15.53
CA GLN A 127 6.98 6.11 -16.38
C GLN A 127 7.53 4.74 -15.97
N ILE A 128 7.69 4.48 -14.67
CA ILE A 128 8.16 3.18 -14.15
C ILE A 128 7.13 2.08 -14.46
N LEU A 129 5.84 2.30 -14.20
CA LEU A 129 4.79 1.32 -14.48
C LEU A 129 4.78 0.90 -15.96
N ARG A 130 4.99 1.86 -16.88
CA ARG A 130 5.13 1.57 -18.31
C ARG A 130 6.39 0.78 -18.63
N ALA A 131 7.53 1.15 -18.04
CA ALA A 131 8.80 0.44 -18.22
C ALA A 131 8.72 -1.01 -17.71
N GLU A 132 8.00 -1.25 -16.62
CA GLU A 132 7.74 -2.56 -16.06
C GLU A 132 6.57 -3.32 -16.71
N GLN A 133 5.99 -2.76 -17.79
CA GLN A 133 4.90 -3.36 -18.56
C GLN A 133 3.65 -3.71 -17.73
N VAL A 134 3.36 -2.89 -16.72
CA VAL A 134 2.11 -2.96 -15.95
C VAL A 134 0.95 -2.69 -16.90
N ARG A 135 -0.03 -3.61 -16.95
CA ARG A 135 -1.11 -3.61 -17.95
C ARG A 135 -1.99 -2.37 -17.87
N ASN A 136 -2.27 -1.92 -16.65
CA ASN A 136 -3.09 -0.73 -16.39
C ASN A 136 -2.42 0.20 -15.37
N PRO A 137 -1.52 1.08 -15.82
CA PRO A 137 -0.85 2.03 -14.94
C PRO A 137 -1.83 2.98 -14.24
N ASP A 138 -2.88 3.42 -14.93
CA ASP A 138 -3.89 4.35 -14.39
C ASP A 138 -4.61 3.78 -13.17
N ALA A 139 -5.05 2.52 -13.24
CA ALA A 139 -5.72 1.85 -12.12
C ALA A 139 -4.81 1.68 -10.89
N VAL A 140 -3.48 1.61 -11.08
CA VAL A 140 -2.52 1.60 -9.96
C VAL A 140 -2.40 3.00 -9.37
N LEU A 141 -2.25 4.01 -10.21
CA LEU A 141 -2.08 5.41 -9.79
C LEU A 141 -3.32 5.96 -9.06
N GLU A 142 -4.52 5.58 -9.48
CA GLU A 142 -5.79 5.96 -8.83
C GLU A 142 -5.89 5.50 -7.37
N LYS A 143 -5.16 4.44 -6.99
CA LYS A 143 -5.12 3.92 -5.62
C LYS A 143 -4.16 4.72 -4.73
N ILE A 144 -3.22 5.47 -5.31
CA ILE A 144 -2.23 6.25 -4.57
C ILE A 144 -2.89 7.57 -4.09
N PRO A 145 -2.81 7.91 -2.80
CA PRO A 145 -3.39 9.15 -2.28
C PRO A 145 -2.84 10.40 -3.01
N LYS A 146 -3.70 11.17 -3.66
CA LYS A 146 -3.28 12.35 -4.43
C LYS A 146 -2.85 13.52 -3.54
N PRO A 147 -1.87 14.35 -3.94
CA PRO A 147 -1.55 15.60 -3.27
C PRO A 147 -2.77 16.55 -3.24
N LYS A 148 -3.01 17.25 -2.11
CA LYS A 148 -4.12 18.22 -1.96
C LYS A 148 -3.93 19.48 -2.82
N PHE A 149 -2.83 19.59 -3.56
CA PHE A 149 -2.57 20.69 -4.49
C PHE A 149 -3.10 20.35 -5.87
N GLN A 150 -4.44 20.40 -6.02
CA GLN A 150 -5.16 20.63 -7.28
C GLN A 150 -6.70 20.67 -7.09
N GLN A 151 -7.20 21.19 -5.96
CA GLN A 151 -8.45 21.96 -6.03
C GLN A 151 -8.05 23.36 -6.49
N SER A 152 -7.77 23.51 -7.79
CA SER A 152 -7.50 24.81 -8.38
C SER A 152 -8.72 25.71 -8.17
N CYS A 153 -8.43 26.93 -7.75
CA CYS A 153 -9.35 28.03 -7.62
C CYS A 153 -10.29 28.09 -8.83
N LYS A 154 -11.58 27.77 -8.63
CA LYS A 154 -12.61 28.51 -9.35
C LYS A 154 -12.63 29.90 -8.71
N VAL A 155 -11.77 30.78 -9.21
CA VAL A 155 -11.98 32.22 -9.07
C VAL A 155 -13.30 32.46 -9.81
N SER A 156 -14.39 32.51 -9.07
CA SER A 156 -15.64 33.09 -9.57
C SER A 156 -15.38 34.59 -9.70
N GLY A 157 -14.76 34.98 -10.80
CA GLY A 157 -14.89 36.33 -11.31
C GLY A 157 -16.37 36.55 -11.60
N ARG A 158 -17.07 37.21 -10.67
CA ARG A 158 -18.29 37.92 -11.00
C ARG A 158 -17.98 39.40 -10.96
N ARG A 159 -18.23 39.98 -12.13
CA ARG A 159 -18.25 41.41 -12.47
C ARG A 159 -19.12 42.19 -11.50
#